data_AF-X1EUY2-F1
#
_entry.id   AF-X1EUY2-F1
#
_cell.length_a   1.000
_cell.length_b   1.000
_cell.length_c   1.000
_cell.angle_alpha   90.00
_cell.angle_beta   90.00
_cell.angle_gamma   90.00
#
_symmetry.space_group_name_H-M   'P 1'
#
loop_
_entity.id
_entity.type
_entity.pdbx_description
1 polymer ?
#
loop_
_entity_poly.entity_id
_entity_poly.type
_entity_poly.pdbx_seq_one_letter_code
_entity_poly.pdbx_strand_id
1 'polypeptide(L)' 'MGDQDAGAAIFSSILQTNLTAVLGLVLDSDAAARREAVLLLDVVLRQGLLNPLQAVPHLMAAIADSEAQVWMLRL' A
#
# COMPACT_ATOMS: atom_id res chain seq x y z
N MET A 1 -10.32 -19.93 -18.11
CA MET A 1 -9.86 -19.78 -16.71
C MET A 1 -8.35 -19.49 -16.56
N GLY A 2 -7.53 -19.45 -17.62
CA GLY A 2 -6.08 -19.18 -17.49
C GLY A 2 -5.64 -17.70 -17.55
N ASP A 3 -6.50 -16.79 -18.02
CA ASP A 3 -6.11 -15.39 -18.27
C ASP A 3 -6.11 -14.52 -16.99
N GLN A 4 -6.99 -14.83 -16.04
CA GLN A 4 -7.06 -14.11 -14.75
C GLN A 4 -5.84 -14.38 -13.86
N ASP A 5 -5.28 -15.58 -13.92
CA ASP A 5 -4.10 -15.97 -13.14
C ASP A 5 -2.83 -15.29 -13.68
N ALA A 6 -2.74 -15.12 -15.00
CA ALA A 6 -1.64 -14.39 -15.64
C ALA A 6 -1.64 -12.91 -15.25
N GLY A 7 -2.82 -12.27 -15.23
CA GLY A 7 -2.96 -10.88 -14.79
C GLY A 7 -2.54 -10.66 -13.35
N ALA A 8 -2.96 -11.54 -12.43
CA ALA A 8 -2.59 -11.48 -11.02
C ALA A 8 -1.07 -11.70 -10.82
N ALA A 9 -0.47 -12.64 -11.55
CA ALA A 9 0.96 -12.89 -11.49
C ALA A 9 1.80 -11.70 -11.98
N ILE A 10 1.41 -11.07 -13.09
CA ILE A 10 2.07 -9.85 -13.61
C ILE A 10 1.94 -8.71 -12.60
N PHE A 11 0.73 -8.48 -12.09
CA PHE A 11 0.51 -7.44 -11.09
C PHE A 11 1.33 -7.68 -9.83
N SER A 12 1.35 -8.91 -9.31
CA SER A 12 2.17 -9.28 -8.15
C SER A 12 3.66 -9.04 -8.42
N SER A 13 4.17 -9.36 -9.62
CA SER A 13 5.56 -9.08 -9.97
C SER A 13 5.87 -7.58 -9.96
N ILE A 14 5.00 -6.78 -10.58
CA ILE A 14 5.17 -5.31 -10.63
C ILE A 14 5.11 -4.72 -9.21
N LEU A 15 4.16 -5.17 -8.40
CA LEU A 15 4.03 -4.74 -7.01
C LEU A 15 5.31 -5.04 -6.23
N GLN A 16 5.83 -6.27 -6.31
CA GLN A 16 7.04 -6.67 -5.59
C GLN A 16 8.28 -5.88 -6.04
N THR A 17 8.42 -5.59 -7.33
CA THR A 17 9.51 -4.74 -7.86
C THR A 17 9.44 -3.32 -7.31
N ASN A 18 8.23 -2.79 -7.11
CA ASN A 18 8.01 -1.40 -6.69
C ASN A 18 7.64 -1.27 -5.20
N LEU A 19 7.62 -2.37 -4.44
CA LEU A 19 7.05 -2.42 -3.11
C LEU A 19 7.75 -1.42 -2.16
N THR A 20 9.07 -1.35 -2.21
CA THR A 20 9.84 -0.40 -1.39
C THR A 20 9.48 1.06 -1.69
N ALA A 21 9.26 1.41 -2.96
CA ALA A 21 8.86 2.75 -3.34
C ALA A 21 7.44 3.06 -2.85
N VAL A 22 6.49 2.13 -3.02
CA VAL A 22 5.11 2.27 -2.54
C VAL A 22 5.08 2.45 -1.02
N LEU A 23 5.86 1.64 -0.28
CA LEU A 23 5.97 1.77 1.17
C LEU A 23 6.61 3.09 1.61
N GLY A 24 7.55 3.63 0.82
CA GLY A 24 8.11 4.96 1.04
C GLY A 24 7.09 6.08 0.84
N LEU A 25 6.20 5.95 -0.17
CA LEU A 25 5.17 6.96 -0.46
C LEU A 25 4.16 7.15 0.67
N VAL A 26 3.97 6.13 1.53
CA VAL A 26 3.14 6.21 2.74
C VAL A 26 3.62 7.30 3.70
N LEU A 27 4.90 7.65 3.64
CA LEU A 27 5.56 8.66 4.48
C LEU A 27 6.03 9.89 3.66
N ASP A 28 5.55 10.05 2.42
CA ASP A 28 5.93 11.18 1.59
C ASP A 28 5.40 12.50 2.16
N SER A 29 6.09 13.61 1.90
CA SER A 29 5.61 14.95 2.23
C SER A 29 4.29 15.34 1.54
N ASP A 30 4.02 14.80 0.35
CA ASP A 30 2.78 15.04 -0.39
C ASP A 30 1.62 14.20 0.15
N ALA A 31 0.61 14.86 0.71
CA ALA A 31 -0.57 14.23 1.26
C ALA A 31 -1.37 13.42 0.21
N ALA A 32 -1.37 13.84 -1.06
CA ALA A 32 -2.04 13.08 -2.12
C ALA A 32 -1.30 11.77 -2.39
N ALA A 33 0.03 11.80 -2.48
CA ALA A 33 0.86 10.62 -2.66
C ALA A 33 0.70 9.63 -1.49
N ARG A 34 0.71 10.11 -0.24
CA ARG A 34 0.44 9.28 0.95
C ARG A 34 -0.91 8.57 0.86
N ARG A 35 -1.97 9.32 0.52
CA ARG A 35 -3.33 8.78 0.43
C ARG A 35 -3.42 7.67 -0.61
N GLU A 36 -2.92 7.90 -1.82
CA GLU A 36 -2.98 6.90 -2.90
C GLU A 36 -2.13 5.66 -2.57
N ALA A 37 -0.98 5.84 -1.91
CA ALA A 37 -0.17 4.72 -1.43
C ALA A 37 -0.92 3.86 -0.40
N VAL A 38 -1.62 4.49 0.56
CA VAL A 38 -2.44 3.77 1.55
C VAL A 38 -3.62 3.04 0.89
N LEU A 39 -4.30 3.67 -0.07
CA LEU A 39 -5.39 3.03 -0.83
C LEU A 39 -4.90 1.82 -1.62
N LEU A 40 -3.75 1.94 -2.28
CA LEU A 40 -3.13 0.81 -2.97
C LEU A 40 -2.80 -0.31 -1.98
N LEU A 41 -2.22 0.02 -0.81
CA LEU A 41 -1.90 -0.96 0.24
C LEU A 41 -3.15 -1.68 0.77
N ASP A 42 -4.26 -0.98 0.97
CA ASP A 42 -5.54 -1.59 1.40
C ASP A 42 -6.01 -2.65 0.38
N VAL A 43 -6.00 -2.32 -0.92
CA VAL A 43 -6.41 -3.25 -1.98
C VAL A 43 -5.50 -4.49 -2.01
N VAL A 44 -4.18 -4.31 -2.03
CA VAL A 44 -3.24 -5.44 -2.17
C VAL A 44 -3.19 -6.32 -0.92
N LEU A 45 -3.40 -5.76 0.27
CA LEU A 45 -3.50 -6.52 1.51
C LEU A 45 -4.79 -7.35 1.54
N ARG A 46 -5.94 -6.78 1.15
CA ARG A 46 -7.22 -7.51 1.05
C ARG A 46 -7.19 -8.63 0.01
N GLN A 47 -6.41 -8.47 -1.05
CA GLN A 47 -6.22 -9.47 -2.10
C GLN A 47 -5.14 -10.52 -1.76
N GLY A 48 -4.42 -10.38 -0.64
CA GLY A 48 -3.37 -11.31 -0.24
C GLY A 48 -2.10 -11.25 -1.10
N LEU A 49 -1.89 -10.14 -1.82
CA LEU A 49 -0.76 -9.95 -2.75
C LEU A 49 0.50 -9.42 -2.05
N LEU A 50 0.37 -9.03 -0.79
CA LEU A 50 1.44 -8.50 0.05
C LEU A 50 1.42 -9.19 1.41
N ASN A 51 2.59 -9.56 1.95
CA ASN A 51 2.68 -10.01 3.33
C ASN A 51 2.44 -8.80 4.26
N PRO A 52 1.41 -8.83 5.13
CA PRO A 52 1.10 -7.71 6.01
C PRO A 52 2.28 -7.23 6.86
N LEU A 53 3.16 -8.14 7.26
CA LEU A 53 4.35 -7.81 8.08
C LEU A 53 5.30 -6.83 7.38
N GLN A 54 5.28 -6.77 6.05
CA GLN A 54 6.08 -5.81 5.28
C GLN A 54 5.48 -4.38 5.32
N ALA A 55 4.16 -4.27 5.45
CA ALA A 55 3.45 -2.98 5.47
C ALA A 55 3.29 -2.40 6.88
N VAL A 56 3.19 -3.25 7.92
CA VAL A 56 2.91 -2.84 9.30
C VAL A 56 3.81 -1.69 9.81
N PRO A 57 5.15 -1.73 9.66
CA PRO A 57 6.00 -0.64 10.18
C PRO A 57 5.68 0.71 9.53
N HIS A 58 5.39 0.73 8.24
CA HIS A 58 5.10 1.93 7.46
C HIS A 58 3.71 2.48 7.79
N LEU A 59 2.71 1.60 7.94
CA LEU A 59 1.36 1.98 8.34
C LEU A 59 1.32 2.51 9.79
N MET A 60 2.09 1.90 10.71
CA MET A 60 2.23 2.41 12.08
C MET A 60 2.90 3.77 12.12
N ALA A 61 3.94 3.98 11.30
CA ALA A 61 4.59 5.28 11.17
C ALA A 61 3.62 6.33 10.59
N ALA A 62 2.80 5.98 9.61
CA ALA A 62 1.75 6.86 9.10
C ALA A 62 0.70 7.20 10.17
N ILE A 63 0.24 6.24 10.99
CA ILE A 63 -0.72 6.54 12.09
C ILE A 63 -0.16 7.54 13.09
N ALA A 64 1.14 7.45 13.37
CA ALA A 64 1.82 8.32 14.33
C ALA A 64 2.02 9.75 13.82
N ASP A 65 1.90 9.99 12.52
CA ASP A 65 1.95 11.32 11.92
C ASP A 65 0.65 12.09 12.26
N SER A 66 0.80 13.27 12.85
CA SER A 66 -0.33 14.09 13.31
C SER A 66 -1.18 14.64 12.16
N GLU A 67 -0.63 14.79 10.95
CA GLU A 67 -1.43 15.13 9.76
C GLU A 67 -2.22 13.94 9.22
N ALA A 68 -1.80 12.71 9.55
CA ALA A 68 -2.37 11.47 9.03
C ALA A 68 -3.64 10.97 9.70
N GLN A 69 -3.83 11.40 10.94
CA GLN A 69 -5.00 11.03 11.72
C GLN A 69 -6.31 11.53 11.09
N VAL A 70 -6.25 12.57 10.25
CA VAL A 70 -7.43 13.19 9.63
C VAL A 70 -8.08 12.29 8.56
N TRP A 71 -7.31 11.43 7.87
CA TRP A 71 -7.83 10.62 6.75
C TRP A 71 -8.00 9.13 7.08
N MET A 72 -7.27 8.58 8.07
CA MET A 72 -7.50 7.19 8.49
C MET A 72 -8.85 6.96 9.18
N LEU A 73 -9.48 8.01 9.73
CA LEU A 73 -10.84 7.95 10.29
C LEU A 73 -11.95 7.91 9.22
N ARG A 74 -11.61 7.98 7.93
CA ARG A 74 -12.56 8.00 6.80
C ARG A 74 -12.50 6.77 5.89
N LEU A 75 -11.65 5.78 6.21
CA LEU A 75 -11.65 4.43 5.64
C LEU A 75 -12.48 3.48 6.52
#